data_AF-A0A9X8QGY8-F1
#
_entry.id   AF-A0A9X8QGY8-F1
#
_cell.length_a   1.000
_cell.length_b   1.000
_cell.length_c   1.000
_cell.angle_alpha   90.00
_cell.angle_beta   90.00
_cell.angle_gamma   90.00
#
_symmetry.space_group_name_H-M   'P 1'
#
loop_
_entity.id
_entity.type
_entity.pdbx_description
1 polymer ?
#
loop_
_entity_poly.entity_id
_entity_poly.type
_entity_poly.pdbx_seq_one_letter_code
_entity_poly.pdbx_strand_id
1 'polypeptide(L)'
;MPFKEIAKGKSTERLYLKSDLEIFKERIENRSKEESKEKKQHLSLYLDEKVLEAIKKKAEKKGYNGFKKFAEDILTAEVKEDIEE
;
A
#
# COMPACT_ATOMS: atom_id res chain seq x y z
N MET A 1 14.00 -18.95 -23.71
CA MET A 1 12.54 -18.75 -23.76
C MET A 1 11.97 -19.19 -22.41
N PRO A 2 11.37 -18.30 -21.61
CA PRO A 2 10.90 -18.57 -20.24
C PRO A 2 9.60 -19.40 -20.17
N PHE A 3 9.16 -19.94 -21.30
CA PHE A 3 8.00 -20.82 -21.37
C PHE A 3 8.18 -21.82 -22.52
N LYS A 4 7.48 -22.94 -22.40
CA LYS A 4 7.36 -23.96 -23.43
C LYS A 4 5.92 -23.96 -23.94
N GLU A 5 5.74 -23.78 -25.25
CA GLU A 5 4.43 -23.96 -25.88
C GLU A 5 4.18 -25.46 -26.11
N ILE A 6 3.01 -25.92 -25.71
CA ILE A 6 2.55 -27.29 -25.91
C ILE A 6 1.22 -27.28 -26.66
N ALA A 7 1.07 -28.18 -27.63
CA ALA A 7 -0.21 -28.39 -28.29
C ALA A 7 -1.09 -29.29 -27.44
N LYS A 8 -2.34 -28.89 -27.25
CA LYS A 8 -3.35 -29.65 -26.49
C LYS A 8 -4.63 -29.71 -27.30
N GLY A 9 -4.75 -30.75 -28.12
CA GLY A 9 -5.85 -30.89 -29.06
C GLY A 9 -5.80 -29.79 -30.14
N LYS A 10 -6.83 -28.92 -30.18
CA LYS A 10 -6.93 -27.80 -31.14
C LYS A 10 -6.34 -26.48 -30.63
N SER A 11 -5.89 -26.42 -29.38
CA SER A 11 -5.31 -25.22 -28.77
C SER A 11 -3.84 -25.40 -28.43
N THR A 12 -3.14 -24.27 -28.25
CA THR A 12 -1.77 -24.23 -27.72
C THR A 12 -1.80 -23.62 -26.32
N GLU A 13 -1.14 -24.27 -25.36
CA GLU A 13 -0.96 -23.78 -23.98
C GLU A 13 0.50 -23.39 -23.76
N ARG A 14 0.74 -22.33 -22.98
CA ARG A 14 2.08 -21.91 -22.55
C ARG A 14 2.36 -22.43 -21.15
N LEU A 15 3.38 -23.27 -21.01
CA LEU A 15 3.88 -23.75 -19.73
C LEU A 15 5.07 -22.91 -19.29
N TYR A 16 4.91 -22.19 -18.18
CA TYR A 16 5.98 -21.44 -17.54
C TYR A 16 6.79 -22.33 -16.59
N LEU A 17 8.08 -22.04 -16.44
CA LEU A 17 8.88 -22.66 -15.40
C LEU A 17 8.46 -22.09 -14.03
N LYS A 18 8.52 -22.90 -12.97
CA LYS A 18 8.12 -22.46 -11.61
C LYS A 18 8.87 -21.22 -11.15
N SER A 19 10.17 -21.13 -11.46
CA SER A 19 11.01 -19.97 -11.16
C SER A 19 10.49 -18.69 -11.82
N ASP A 20 10.00 -18.77 -13.05
CA ASP A 20 9.51 -17.62 -13.80
C ASP A 20 8.17 -17.12 -13.25
N LEU A 21 7.34 -18.05 -12.73
CA LEU A 21 6.11 -17.71 -12.02
C LEU A 21 6.38 -17.05 -10.67
N GLU A 22 7.43 -17.44 -9.95
CA GLU A 22 7.88 -16.80 -8.71
C GLU A 22 8.36 -15.37 -8.97
N ILE A 23 9.21 -15.17 -9.97
CA ILE A 23 9.68 -13.83 -10.39
C ILE A 23 8.50 -12.96 -10.82
N PHE A 24 7.53 -13.51 -11.54
CA PHE A 24 6.35 -12.77 -11.97
C PHE A 24 5.47 -12.34 -10.78
N LYS A 25 5.27 -13.22 -9.80
CA LYS A 25 4.56 -12.90 -8.55
C LYS A 25 5.28 -11.81 -7.76
N GLU A 26 6.58 -11.95 -7.56
CA GLU A 26 7.42 -10.96 -6.88
C GLU A 26 7.35 -9.60 -7.58
N ARG A 27 7.40 -9.57 -8.92
CA ARG A 27 7.33 -8.33 -9.71
C ARG A 27 5.97 -7.65 -9.61
N ILE A 28 4.86 -8.40 -9.58
CA ILE A 28 3.51 -7.85 -9.37
C ILE A 28 3.38 -7.28 -7.95
N GLU A 29 3.86 -8.02 -6.96
CA GLU A 29 3.75 -7.61 -5.56
C GLU A 29 4.61 -6.36 -5.27
N ASN A 30 5.82 -6.31 -5.83
CA ASN A 30 6.73 -5.17 -5.66
C ASN A 30 6.28 -3.92 -6.44
N ARG A 31 5.72 -4.04 -7.65
CA ARG A 31 5.17 -2.89 -8.39
C ARG A 31 4.12 -2.12 -7.59
N SER A 32 3.22 -2.86 -6.92
CA SER A 32 2.16 -2.25 -6.09
C SER A 32 2.71 -1.51 -4.86
N LYS A 33 3.88 -1.94 -4.37
CA LYS A 33 4.57 -1.33 -3.22
C LYS A 33 5.46 -0.15 -3.62
N GLU A 34 5.94 -0.09 -4.86
CA GLU A 34 6.74 1.02 -5.39
C GLU A 34 5.87 2.22 -5.75
N GLU A 35 4.79 2.03 -6.52
CA GLU A 35 3.90 3.13 -6.94
C GLU A 35 3.20 3.84 -5.75
N SER A 36 2.99 3.14 -4.63
CA SER A 36 2.35 3.70 -3.43
C SER A 36 3.29 4.43 -2.47
N LYS A 37 4.61 4.25 -2.60
CA LYS A 37 5.62 4.89 -1.74
C LYS A 37 6.17 6.19 -2.30
N GLU A 38 6.11 6.39 -3.61
CA GLU A 38 6.84 7.47 -4.31
C GLU A 38 6.39 8.91 -4.01
N LYS A 39 5.25 9.14 -3.32
CA LYS A 39 4.76 10.50 -3.06
C LYS A 39 4.36 10.81 -1.61
N LYS A 40 4.84 10.04 -0.63
CA LYS A 40 4.60 10.38 0.79
C LYS A 40 5.79 11.10 1.40
N GLN A 41 5.60 12.33 1.86
CA GLN A 41 6.60 13.05 2.64
C GLN A 41 6.48 12.73 4.13
N HIS A 42 7.61 12.58 4.82
CA HIS A 42 7.63 12.34 6.26
C HIS A 42 7.53 13.67 7.02
N LEU A 43 6.50 13.82 7.85
CA LEU A 43 6.34 14.95 8.77
C LEU A 43 6.55 14.48 10.22
N SER A 44 7.52 15.07 10.92
CA SER A 44 7.74 14.85 12.35
C SER A 44 7.02 15.95 13.14
N LEU A 45 6.05 15.58 13.97
CA LEU A 45 5.33 16.51 14.86
C LEU A 45 5.70 16.23 16.32
N TYR A 46 5.99 17.29 17.06
CA TYR A 46 6.11 17.24 18.51
C TYR A 46 4.77 17.63 19.12
N LEU A 47 4.18 16.73 19.89
CA LEU A 47 2.89 16.91 20.54
C LEU A 47 3.03 16.59 22.02
N ASP A 48 2.22 17.25 22.85
CA ASP A 48 2.10 16.89 24.26
C ASP A 48 1.68 15.43 24.43
N GLU A 49 2.25 14.77 25.43
CA GLU A 49 1.99 13.35 25.71
C GLU A 49 0.50 13.07 25.94
N LYS A 50 -0.20 13.98 26.65
CA LYS A 50 -1.65 13.88 26.89
C LYS A 50 -2.45 13.89 25.59
N VAL A 51 -2.03 14.68 24.61
CA VAL A 51 -2.67 14.78 23.30
C VAL A 51 -2.43 13.47 22.53
N LEU A 52 -1.20 12.96 22.56
CA LEU A 52 -0.85 11.69 21.91
C LEU A 52 -1.67 10.51 22.46
N GLU A 53 -1.83 10.43 23.79
CA GLU A 53 -2.66 9.40 24.42
C GLU A 53 -4.13 9.50 24.02
N ALA A 54 -4.68 10.72 23.98
CA ALA A 54 -6.06 10.95 23.58
C ALA A 54 -6.30 10.54 22.12
N ILE A 55 -5.34 10.83 21.22
CA ILE A 55 -5.37 10.41 19.81
C ILE A 55 -5.34 8.88 19.70
N LYS A 56 -4.43 8.19 20.43
CA LYS A 56 -4.37 6.72 20.45
C LYS A 56 -5.70 6.09 20.88
N LYS A 57 -6.27 6.56 22.00
CA LYS A 57 -7.57 6.07 22.52
C LYS A 57 -8.71 6.31 21.53
N LYS A 58 -8.75 7.47 20.86
CA LYS A 58 -9.77 7.77 19.84
C LYS A 58 -9.61 6.91 18.58
N ALA A 59 -8.37 6.66 18.15
CA ALA A 59 -8.08 5.82 16.99
C ALA A 59 -8.56 4.36 17.21
N GLU A 60 -8.25 3.79 18.38
CA GLU A 60 -8.71 2.44 18.75
C GLU A 60 -10.24 2.33 18.78
N LYS A 61 -10.92 3.31 19.40
CA LYS A 61 -12.39 3.34 19.44
C LYS A 61 -13.04 3.39 18.06
N LYS A 62 -12.37 4.01 17.09
CA LYS A 62 -12.84 4.10 15.70
C LYS A 62 -12.40 2.92 14.83
N GLY A 63 -11.64 1.95 15.37
CA GLY A 63 -11.19 0.77 14.64
C GLY A 63 -10.01 0.99 13.69
N TYR A 64 -9.22 2.06 13.90
CA TYR A 64 -8.05 2.32 13.07
C TYR A 64 -6.92 1.35 13.38
N ASN A 65 -6.25 0.85 12.34
CA ASN A 65 -5.02 0.06 12.47
C ASN A 65 -3.81 0.99 12.72
N GLY A 66 -3.76 1.58 13.91
CA GLY A 66 -2.73 2.52 14.35
C GLY A 66 -3.13 4.00 14.33
N PHE A 67 -2.60 4.76 15.28
CA PHE A 67 -2.98 6.16 15.50
C PHE A 67 -2.45 7.13 14.43
N LYS A 68 -1.40 6.75 13.68
CA LYS A 68 -0.80 7.62 12.63
C LYS A 68 -1.78 7.91 11.50
N LYS A 69 -2.49 6.88 11.00
CA LYS A 69 -3.51 7.05 9.95
C LYS A 69 -4.66 7.92 10.42
N PHE A 70 -5.05 7.76 11.68
CA PHE A 70 -6.08 8.62 12.28
C PHE A 70 -5.63 10.09 12.38
N ALA A 71 -4.37 10.35 12.71
CA ALA A 71 -3.81 11.71 12.70
C ALA A 71 -3.72 12.31 11.29
N GLU A 72 -3.30 11.50 10.30
CA GLU A 72 -3.29 11.88 8.87
C GLU A 72 -4.68 12.29 8.39
N ASP A 73 -5.71 11.51 8.71
CA ASP A 73 -7.11 11.83 8.35
C ASP A 73 -7.60 13.14 8.98
N ILE A 74 -7.24 13.42 10.25
CA ILE A 74 -7.61 14.67 10.91
C ILE A 74 -6.96 15.87 10.21
N LEU A 75 -5.64 15.78 9.96
CA LEU A 75 -4.91 16.85 9.30
C LEU A 75 -5.42 17.07 7.87
N THR A 76 -5.71 15.99 7.16
CA THR A 76 -6.25 16.04 5.78
C THR A 76 -7.63 16.70 5.77
N ALA A 77 -8.50 16.40 6.73
CA ALA A 77 -9.83 17.01 6.82
C ALA A 77 -9.75 18.52 7.05
N GLU A 78 -8.78 18.98 7.83
CA GLU A 78 -8.57 20.41 8.12
C GLU A 78 -8.09 21.18 6.88
N VAL A 79 -7.14 20.63 6.14
CA VAL A 79 -6.54 21.30 4.96
C VAL A 79 -7.28 20.99 3.66
N LYS A 80 -8.35 20.19 3.70
CA LYS A 80 -9.02 19.67 2.50
C LYS A 80 -9.52 20.77 1.57
N GLU A 81 -9.99 21.88 2.14
CA GLU A 81 -10.54 23.01 1.39
C GLU A 81 -9.44 23.84 0.70
N ASP A 82 -8.21 23.76 1.19
CA ASP A 82 -7.04 24.49 0.64
C ASP A 82 -6.25 23.66 -0.39
N ILE A 83 -6.60 22.39 -0.57
CA ILE A 83 -6.05 21.55 -1.65
C ILE A 83 -6.82 21.90 -2.93
N GLU A 84 -6.35 22.92 -3.66
CA GLU A 84 -6.77 23.15 -5.04
C GLU A 84 -6.26 22.00 -5.94
N GLU A 85 -7.14 21.45 -6.77
CA GLU A 85 -6.92 20.28 -7.65
C GLU A 85 -6.21 20.63 -8.96
#